data_AF-A0A2N5G7D6-F1
#
_entry.id   AF-A0A2N5G7D6-F1
#
_cell.length_a   1.000
_cell.length_b   1.000
_cell.length_c   1.000
_cell.angle_alpha   90.00
_cell.angle_beta   90.00
_cell.angle_gamma   90.00
#
_symmetry.space_group_name_H-M   'P 1'
#
loop_
_entity.id
_entity.type
_entity.pdbx_description
1 polymer ?
#
loop_
_entity_poly.entity_id
_entity_poly.type
_entity_poly.pdbx_seq_one_letter_code
_entity_poly.pdbx_strand_id
1 'polypeptide(L)' 'MIKEKKVMTPEGKEIPIQADTICIHGDGPRAVEFAELIFQSLTAEGISISAT' A
#
# COMPACT_ATOMS: atom_id res chain seq x y z
N MET A 1 -2.34 4.52 4.88
CA MET A 1 -0.87 4.31 4.84
C MET A 1 -0.16 5.46 4.14
N ILE A 2 -0.17 5.54 2.81
CA ILE A 2 0.66 6.52 2.07
C ILE A 2 0.10 7.95 2.17
N LYS A 3 -1.14 8.17 1.71
CA LYS A 3 -1.79 9.49 1.69
C LYS A 3 -1.95 10.09 3.09
N GLU A 4 -2.54 9.33 3.99
CA GLU A 4 -2.87 9.77 5.35
C GLU A 4 -1.74 9.59 6.38
N LYS A 5 -0.65 8.90 6.02
CA LYS A 5 0.49 8.60 6.91
C LYS A 5 0.11 7.94 8.25
N LYS A 6 -0.96 7.15 8.24
CA LYS A 6 -1.46 6.39 9.40
C LYS A 6 -2.09 5.05 9.00
N VAL A 7 -2.23 4.16 9.98
CA VAL A 7 -2.91 2.85 9.90
C VAL A 7 -3.84 2.66 11.09
N MET A 8 -4.90 1.88 10.91
CA MET A 8 -5.79 1.46 11.98
C MET A 8 -5.35 0.09 12.51
N THR A 9 -5.23 -0.05 13.83
CA THR A 9 -4.98 -1.36 14.48
C THR A 9 -6.27 -2.18 14.60
N PRO A 10 -6.19 -3.50 14.86
CA PRO A 10 -7.37 -4.32 15.11
C PRO A 10 -8.24 -3.82 16.27
N GLU A 11 -7.66 -3.12 17.25
CA GLU A 11 -8.36 -2.49 18.37
C GLU A 11 -9.00 -1.14 18.01
N GLY A 12 -8.90 -0.71 16.74
CA GLY A 12 -9.50 0.53 16.23
C GLY A 12 -8.67 1.79 16.46
N LYS A 13 -7.43 1.68 16.94
CA LYS A 13 -6.56 2.84 17.16
C LYS A 13 -5.85 3.25 15.87
N GLU A 14 -5.78 4.55 15.59
CA GLU A 14 -4.93 5.05 14.51
C GLU A 14 -3.48 5.25 15.01
N ILE A 15 -2.52 4.71 14.27
CA ILE A 15 -1.08 4.85 14.53
C ILE A 15 -0.42 5.56 13.34
N PRO A 16 0.36 6.64 13.56
CA PRO A 16 1.11 7.29 12.51
C PRO A 16 2.28 6.41 12.04
N ILE A 17 2.55 6.42 10.74
CA ILE A 17 3.65 5.66 10.12
C ILE A 17 4.34 6.47 9.02
N GLN A 18 5.61 6.15 8.76
CA GLN A 18 6.32 6.57 7.55
C GLN A 18 6.33 5.39 6.56
N ALA A 19 5.65 5.55 5.43
CA ALA A 19 5.44 4.50 4.43
C ALA A 19 6.16 4.82 3.12
N ASP A 20 7.49 4.74 3.13
CA ASP A 20 8.31 5.05 1.95
C ASP A 20 8.31 3.91 0.92
N THR A 21 8.09 2.68 1.37
CA THR A 21 7.98 1.48 0.52
C THR A 21 6.86 0.58 1.03
N ILE A 22 6.28 -0.21 0.12
CA ILE A 22 5.31 -1.26 0.44
C ILE A 22 5.88 -2.59 -0.04
N CYS A 23 6.01 -3.54 0.88
CA CYS A 23 6.33 -4.91 0.54
C CYS A 23 5.06 -5.63 0.08
N ILE A 24 5.13 -6.28 -1.09
CA ILE A 24 4.08 -7.16 -1.60
C ILE A 24 4.65 -8.56 -1.76
N HIS A 25 3.83 -9.57 -1.51
CA HIS A 25 4.21 -10.97 -1.66
C HIS A 25 3.81 -11.48 -3.05
N GLY A 26 4.68 -12.30 -3.65
CA GLY A 26 4.57 -12.78 -5.03
C GLY A 26 4.20 -14.27 -5.15
N ASP A 27 3.97 -14.95 -4.04
CA ASP A 27 3.97 -16.42 -3.91
C ASP A 27 2.56 -17.05 -3.96
N GLY A 28 1.51 -16.25 -3.84
CA GLY A 28 0.13 -16.72 -3.92
C GLY A 28 -0.42 -16.83 -5.34
N PRO A 29 -1.44 -17.66 -5.58
CA PRO A 29 -2.08 -17.82 -6.90
C PRO A 29 -2.72 -16.54 -7.45
N ARG A 30 -2.95 -15.54 -6.58
CA ARG A 30 -3.53 -14.22 -6.93
C ARG A 30 -2.56 -13.06 -6.67
N ALA A 31 -1.26 -13.34 -6.50
CA ALA A 31 -0.29 -12.31 -6.15
C ALA A 31 -0.20 -11.19 -7.21
N VAL A 32 -0.25 -11.55 -8.50
CA VAL A 32 -0.21 -10.58 -9.61
C VAL A 32 -1.45 -9.70 -9.62
N GLU A 33 -2.65 -10.28 -9.52
CA GLU A 33 -3.92 -9.53 -9.44
C GLU A 33 -3.91 -8.54 -8.27
N PHE A 34 -3.37 -8.96 -7.12
CA PHE A 34 -3.25 -8.10 -5.95
C PHE A 34 -2.26 -6.95 -6.18
N ALA A 35 -1.11 -7.22 -6.80
CA ALA A 35 -0.13 -6.20 -7.17
C ALA A 35 -0.72 -5.17 -8.16
N GLU A 36 -1.46 -5.64 -9.17
CA GLU A 36 -2.15 -4.80 -10.15
C GLU A 36 -3.18 -3.88 -9.48
N LEU A 37 -3.99 -4.41 -8.56
CA LEU A 37 -5.00 -3.64 -7.84
C LEU A 37 -4.36 -2.53 -6.99
N ILE A 38 -3.27 -2.83 -6.29
CA ILE A 38 -2.52 -1.83 -5.51
C ILE A 38 -1.99 -0.74 -6.46
N PHE A 39 -1.32 -1.13 -7.55
CA PHE A 39 -0.75 -0.18 -8.51
C PHE A 39 -1.81 0.76 -9.08
N GLN A 40 -2.95 0.23 -9.52
CA GLN A 40 -4.07 1.02 -10.06
C GLN A 40 -4.64 1.97 -9.01
N SER A 41 -4.86 1.49 -7.78
CA SER A 41 -5.43 2.31 -6.70
C SER A 41 -4.52 3.48 -6.33
N LEU A 42 -3.21 3.24 -6.23
CA LEU A 42 -2.24 4.28 -5.94
C LEU A 42 -2.16 5.31 -7.07
N THR A 43 -2.13 4.84 -8.32
CA THR A 43 -2.07 5.72 -9.49
C THR A 43 -3.34 6.57 -9.61
N ALA A 44 -4.52 6.00 -9.37
CA ALA A 44 -5.80 6.72 -9.40
C ALA A 44 -5.88 7.82 -8.33
N GLU A 45 -5.21 7.63 -7.19
CA GLU A 45 -5.06 8.64 -6.13
C GLU A 45 -3.91 9.65 -6.40
N GLY A 46 -3.27 9.58 -7.58
CA GLY A 46 -2.18 10.48 -7.96
C GLY A 46 -0.84 10.20 -7.28
N ILE A 47 -0.66 9.01 -6.71
CA ILE A 47 0.57 8.59 -6.04
C ILE A 47 1.50 7.95 -7.06
N SER A 48 2.66 8.60 -7.29
CA SER A 48 3.68 8.08 -8.20
C SER A 48 4.44 6.91 -7.56
N ILE A 49 4.65 5.85 -8.35
CA ILE A 49 5.46 4.70 -7.97
C ILE A 49 6.77 4.80 -8.74
N SER A 50 7.88 4.87 -8.01
CA SER A 50 9.22 4.94 -8.58
C SER A 50 10.21 4.19 -7.69
N ALA A 51 11.26 3.69 -8.31
CA ALA A 51 12.46 3.27 -7.60
C ALA A 51 13.43 4.46 -7.55
N THR A 52 14.16 4.59 -6.45
CA THR A 52 15.18 5.63 -6.26
C THR A 52 16.54 5.16 -6.78
#